data_AF-A0A6G1E8T2-F1
#
_entry.id   AF-A0A6G1E8T2-F1
#
_cell.length_a   1.000
_cell.length_b   1.000
_cell.length_c   1.000
_cell.angle_alpha   90.00
_cell.angle_beta   90.00
_cell.angle_gamma   90.00
#
_symmetry.space_group_name_H-M   'P 1'
#
loop_
_entity.id
_entity.type
_entity.pdbx_description
1 polymer ?
#
loop_
_entity_poly.entity_id
_entity_poly.type
_entity_poly.pdbx_seq_one_letter_code
_entity_poly.pdbx_strand_id
1 'polypeptide(L)' 'MDNLYIAYAYKGLMWVGPRGGEAEVLAIEVDGVPFNFVNRIDVDQATGDVYFTDSSTTYPHRYNLWATSIHIISE' A
#
# COMPACT_ATOMS: atom_id res chain seq x y z
N MET A 1 0.78 7.58 -16.43
CA MET A 1 1.28 7.06 -15.14
C MET A 1 1.61 8.25 -14.29
N ASP A 2 0.57 8.96 -13.87
CA ASP A 2 0.74 10.32 -13.33
C ASP A 2 0.23 10.41 -11.89
N ASN A 3 -0.15 9.27 -11.31
CA ASN A 3 -0.63 9.15 -9.94
C ASN A 3 0.56 8.88 -9.01
N LEU A 4 0.54 9.53 -7.84
CA LEU A 4 1.44 9.25 -6.74
C LEU A 4 0.78 8.23 -5.82
N TYR A 5 1.32 7.01 -5.76
CA TYR A 5 0.92 5.99 -4.81
C TYR A 5 1.62 6.20 -3.47
N ILE A 6 0.90 5.97 -2.37
CA ILE A 6 1.34 6.27 -1.00
C ILE A 6 1.13 5.03 -0.13
N ALA A 7 2.21 4.57 0.48
CA ALA A 7 2.21 3.52 1.48
C ALA A 7 1.93 4.16 2.84
N TYR A 8 0.69 4.10 3.31
CA TYR A 8 0.35 4.69 4.61
C TYR A 8 0.09 3.61 5.65
N ALA A 9 1.04 3.47 6.58
CA ALA A 9 1.05 2.42 7.61
C ALA A 9 -0.27 2.24 8.38
N TYR A 10 -1.10 3.29 8.52
CA TYR A 10 -2.35 3.25 9.29
C TYR A 10 -3.62 3.31 8.44
N LYS A 11 -3.54 3.67 7.15
CA LYS A 11 -4.72 3.79 6.27
C LYS A 11 -4.63 2.94 5.00
N GLY A 12 -3.61 2.09 4.88
CA GLY A 12 -3.44 1.18 3.75
C GLY A 12 -2.74 1.81 2.55
N LEU A 13 -3.06 1.30 1.37
CA LEU A 13 -2.58 1.84 0.10
C LEU A 13 -3.47 3.00 -0.33
N MET A 14 -2.83 4.13 -0.65
CA MET A 14 -3.52 5.34 -1.09
C MET A 14 -2.93 5.85 -2.41
N TRP A 15 -3.64 6.75 -3.06
CA TRP A 15 -3.17 7.42 -4.27
C TRP A 15 -3.63 8.88 -4.36
N VAL A 16 -2.92 9.68 -5.15
CA VAL A 16 -3.32 11.03 -5.51
C VAL A 16 -2.97 11.29 -6.97
N GLY A 17 -3.87 11.95 -7.70
CA GLY A 17 -3.65 12.29 -9.11
C GLY A 17 -2.57 13.36 -9.31
N PRO A 18 -2.17 13.63 -10.57
CA PRO A 18 -1.06 14.55 -10.89
C PRO A 18 -1.29 16.00 -10.49
N ARG A 19 -2.56 16.38 -10.27
CA ARG A 19 -2.91 17.72 -9.77
C ARG A 19 -2.71 17.87 -8.26
N GLY A 20 -2.28 16.82 -7.57
CA GLY A 20 -2.26 16.76 -6.12
C GLY A 20 -3.67 16.74 -5.54
N GLY A 21 -3.78 17.09 -4.26
CA GLY A 21 -5.03 17.06 -3.50
C GLY A 21 -4.95 16.12 -2.31
N GLU A 22 -6.11 15.85 -1.70
CA GLU A 22 -6.22 14.83 -0.67
C GLU A 22 -6.05 13.44 -1.31
N ALA A 23 -5.22 12.61 -0.68
CA ALA A 23 -5.03 11.24 -1.15
C ALA A 23 -6.28 10.40 -0.83
N GLU A 24 -6.70 9.60 -1.80
CA GLU A 24 -7.82 8.68 -1.66
C GLU A 24 -7.32 7.28 -1.28
N VAL A 25 -8.15 6.52 -0.55
CA VAL A 25 -7.84 5.14 -0.18
C VAL A 25 -8.08 4.24 -1.38
N LEU A 26 -7.07 3.47 -1.76
CA LEU A 26 -7.13 2.50 -2.85
C LEU A 26 -7.45 1.09 -2.33
N ALA A 27 -6.77 0.67 -1.25
CA ALA A 27 -7.01 -0.63 -0.63
C ALA A 27 -6.62 -0.63 0.86
N ILE A 28 -7.38 -1.35 1.69
CA ILE A 28 -7.13 -1.51 3.13
C ILE A 28 -7.01 -2.97 3.58
N GLU A 29 -7.31 -3.91 2.69
CA GLU A 29 -7.25 -5.34 2.96
C GLU A 29 -7.08 -6.11 1.66
N VAL A 30 -6.71 -7.38 1.78
CA VAL A 30 -6.76 -8.36 0.70
C VAL A 30 -7.24 -9.69 1.27
N ASP A 31 -8.10 -10.40 0.53
CA ASP A 31 -8.67 -11.69 0.95
C ASP A 31 -9.27 -11.69 2.38
N GLY A 32 -9.86 -10.56 2.80
CA GLY A 32 -10.44 -10.37 4.13
C GLY A 32 -9.43 -10.18 5.26
N VAL A 33 -8.14 -10.00 4.95
CA VAL A 33 -7.07 -9.70 5.92
C VAL A 33 -6.73 -8.20 5.85
N PRO A 34 -7.01 -7.42 6.91
CA PRO A 34 -6.67 -6.00 6.96
C PRO A 34 -5.16 -5.76 6.95
N PHE A 35 -4.74 -4.70 6.27
CA PHE A 35 -3.36 -4.23 6.33
C PHE A 35 -3.07 -3.57 7.68
N ASN A 36 -1.92 -3.87 8.30
CA ASN A 36 -1.54 -3.21 9.57
C ASN A 36 -0.30 -2.32 9.47
N PHE A 37 0.51 -2.50 8.43
CA PHE A 37 1.73 -1.73 8.20
C PHE A 37 2.18 -1.79 6.72
N VAL A 38 1.43 -1.13 5.84
CA VAL A 38 1.89 -0.88 4.46
C VAL A 38 3.14 0.00 4.50
N ASN A 39 4.26 -0.47 3.94
CA ASN A 39 5.57 0.16 4.15
C ASN A 39 6.43 0.37 2.89
N ARG A 40 6.18 -0.34 1.79
CA ARG A 40 6.92 -0.20 0.52
C ARG A 40 5.96 -0.32 -0.64
N ILE A 41 6.24 0.41 -1.72
CA ILE A 41 5.55 0.35 -3.00
C ILE A 41 6.59 0.34 -4.13
N ASP A 42 6.35 -0.46 -5.16
CA ASP A 42 7.04 -0.45 -6.45
C ASP A 42 5.96 -0.50 -7.56
N VAL A 43 6.17 0.24 -8.67
CA VAL A 43 5.21 0.32 -9.78
C VAL A 43 5.88 -0.13 -11.07
N ASP A 44 5.30 -1.13 -11.74
CA ASP A 44 5.73 -1.52 -13.08
C ASP A 44 5.35 -0.43 -14.09
N GLN A 45 6.35 0.22 -14.67
CA GLN A 45 6.15 1.32 -15.61
C GLN A 45 5.70 0.88 -17.01
N ALA A 46 5.70 -0.41 -17.32
CA ALA A 46 5.19 -0.96 -18.57
C ALA A 46 3.70 -1.33 -18.46
N THR A 47 3.28 -1.92 -17.33
CA THR A 47 1.91 -2.41 -17.14
C THR A 47 1.03 -1.49 -16.30
N GLY A 48 1.61 -0.74 -15.36
CA GLY A 48 0.88 0.02 -14.35
C GLY A 48 0.61 -0.74 -13.06
N ASP A 49 1.03 -2.00 -12.96
CA ASP A 49 0.81 -2.83 -11.77
C ASP A 49 1.52 -2.24 -10.54
N VAL A 50 0.83 -2.28 -9.40
CA VAL A 50 1.32 -1.74 -8.13
C VAL A 50 1.60 -2.89 -7.16
N TYR A 51 2.87 -3.02 -6.79
CA TYR A 51 3.37 -4.00 -5.85
C TYR A 51 3.63 -3.29 -4.52
N PHE A 52 3.15 -3.84 -3.41
CA PHE A 52 3.38 -3.27 -2.09
C PHE A 52 3.58 -4.35 -1.04
N THR A 53 4.14 -3.96 0.10
CA THR A 53 4.29 -4.87 1.24
C THR A 53 3.47 -4.39 2.42
N ASP A 54 2.83 -5.33 3.10
CA ASP A 54 2.35 -5.15 4.48
C ASP A 54 3.34 -5.87 5.40
N SER A 55 3.96 -5.13 6.30
CA SER A 55 4.96 -5.71 7.18
C SER A 55 4.35 -6.65 8.23
N SER A 56 3.05 -6.60 8.50
CA SER A 56 2.45 -7.54 9.44
C SER A 56 0.96 -7.64 9.28
N THR A 57 0.45 -8.86 9.31
CA THR A 57 -0.99 -9.14 9.38
C THR A 57 -1.52 -9.15 10.82
N THR A 58 -0.66 -8.92 11.82
CA THR A 58 -1.00 -9.12 13.25
C THR A 58 -0.79 -7.87 14.10
N TYR A 59 0.31 -7.15 13.87
CA TYR A 59 0.72 -6.04 14.72
C TYR A 59 0.82 -4.75 13.89
N PRO A 60 0.35 -3.61 14.41
CA PRO A 60 0.55 -2.33 13.73
C PRO A 60 2.00 -1.85 13.85
N HIS A 61 2.38 -0.91 12.98
CA HIS A 61 3.73 -0.31 12.89
C HIS A 61 4.42 -0.06 14.24
N ARG A 62 3.67 0.44 15.24
CA ARG A 62 4.17 0.79 16.58
C ARG A 62 4.74 -0.38 17.41
N TYR A 63 4.53 -1.64 16.99
CA TYR A 63 4.95 -2.84 17.74
C TYR A 63 5.89 -3.77 16.97
N ASN A 64 6.18 -3.51 15.70
CA ASN A 64 6.93 -4.44 14.84
C ASN A 64 8.35 -3.98 14.55
N LEU A 65 9.30 -4.89 14.71
CA LEU A 65 10.65 -4.72 14.18
C LEU A 65 10.98 -5.66 13.00
N TRP A 66 10.30 -6.81 12.78
CA TRP A 66 10.87 -7.85 11.87
C TRP A 66 9.93 -8.81 11.07
N ALA A 67 8.67 -8.49 10.73
CA ALA A 67 7.86 -9.32 9.81
C ALA A 67 7.65 -8.62 8.45
N THR A 68 7.48 -9.35 7.34
CA THR A 68 7.17 -8.78 6.01
C THR A 68 6.34 -9.74 5.14
N SER A 69 5.22 -9.25 4.59
CA SER A 69 4.37 -9.91 3.58
C SER A 69 4.31 -9.05 2.30
N ILE A 70 4.22 -9.68 1.11
CA ILE A 70 4.12 -9.00 -0.20
C ILE A 70 2.69 -9.15 -0.75
N HIS A 71 2.14 -8.06 -1.30
CA HIS A 71 0.81 -7.97 -1.91
C HIS A 71 0.89 -7.30 -3.30
N ILE A 72 -0.02 -7.68 -4.20
CA ILE A 72 -0.09 -7.19 -5.58
C ILE A 72 -1.51 -6.65 -5.82
N ILE A 73 -1.61 -5.44 -6.36
CA ILE A 73 -2.85 -4.91 -6.93
C ILE A 73 -2.59 -4.63 -8.41
N SER A 74 -3.28 -5.36 -9.26
CA SER A 74 -3.39 -5.09 -10.69
C SER A 74 -4.73 -4.42 -10.97
N GLU A 75 -4.76 -3.51 -11.94
CA GLU A 75 -6.02 -3.00 -12.51
C GLU A 75 -6.71 -4.05 -13.40
#